data_AF-Q0J808-F1
#
_entry.id   AF-Q0J808-F1
#
_cell.length_a   1.000
_cell.length_b   1.000
_cell.length_c   1.000
_cell.angle_alpha   90.00
_cell.angle_beta   90.00
_cell.angle_gamma   90.00
#
_symmetry.space_group_name_H-M   'P 1'
#
loop_
_entity.id
_entity.type
_entity.pdbx_description
1 polymer ?
#
loop_
_entity_poly.entity_id
_entity_poly.type
_entity_poly.pdbx_seq_one_letter_code
_entity_poly.pdbx_strand_id
1 'polypeptide(L)'
;MSVSFTSDEDEDEDDSFRSRQNEVLKRDLRRCQSFNNLKKLSVDDWYVDVDLSALIYLLRCSPIIEKLTLHLGMIEGLAWEQWMSYPQEETPDLSFSCERLKKVKIICVQDDKRVPAIVNAILANANSLPEIVIKPYKRFD
;
A
#
# COMPACT_ATOMS: atom_id res chain seq x y z
N MET A 1 48.82 10.24 16.59
CA MET A 1 48.28 9.08 15.84
C MET A 1 46.80 8.99 16.18
N SER A 2 45.96 9.52 15.30
CA SER A 2 44.51 9.49 15.45
C SER A 2 44.02 8.30 14.64
N VAL A 3 43.33 7.36 15.29
CA VAL A 3 42.66 6.25 14.61
C VAL A 3 41.34 6.79 14.10
N SER A 4 41.18 6.85 12.78
CA SER A 4 39.90 7.08 12.13
C SER A 4 39.17 5.75 12.06
N PHE A 5 37.95 5.68 12.61
CA PHE A 5 37.03 4.61 12.29
C PHE A 5 36.37 4.94 10.96
N THR A 6 36.64 4.13 9.94
CA THR A 6 35.74 3.98 8.80
C THR A 6 34.66 2.98 9.24
N SER A 7 33.42 3.43 9.27
CA SER A 7 32.26 2.54 9.37
C SER A 7 31.66 2.46 7.98
N ASP A 8 31.94 1.33 7.34
CA ASP A 8 31.44 0.90 6.06
C ASP A 8 29.94 0.54 6.15
N GLU A 9 29.23 0.84 5.05
CA GLU A 9 28.27 -0.03 4.34
C GLU A 9 27.15 -0.70 5.15
N ASP A 10 25.89 -0.24 4.99
CA ASP A 10 24.66 -1.04 5.19
C ASP A 10 23.37 -0.35 4.66
N GLU A 11 23.43 0.59 3.71
CA GLU A 11 22.23 1.37 3.27
C GLU A 11 21.62 0.96 1.91
N ASP A 12 22.26 0.07 1.12
CA ASP A 12 21.83 -0.21 -0.28
C ASP A 12 21.10 -1.56 -0.49
N GLU A 13 21.15 -2.49 0.47
CA GLU A 13 20.64 -3.85 0.26
C GLU A 13 19.11 -3.99 0.44
N ASP A 14 18.52 -3.23 1.37
CA ASP A 14 17.08 -3.34 1.70
C ASP A 14 16.18 -2.75 0.60
N ASP A 15 16.57 -1.60 0.04
CA ASP A 15 15.85 -0.95 -1.07
C ASP A 15 15.88 -1.80 -2.35
N SER A 16 17.03 -2.41 -2.64
CA SER A 16 17.20 -3.35 -3.76
C SER A 16 16.30 -4.58 -3.59
N PHE A 17 16.14 -5.08 -2.37
CA PHE A 17 15.31 -6.25 -2.09
C PHE A 17 13.82 -5.95 -2.23
N ARG A 18 13.32 -4.86 -1.64
CA ARG A 18 11.90 -4.45 -1.74
C ARG A 18 11.52 -4.11 -3.17
N SER A 19 12.38 -3.40 -3.89
CA SER A 19 12.16 -3.05 -5.30
C SER A 19 12.10 -4.29 -6.19
N ARG A 20 13.01 -5.26 -5.99
CA ARG A 20 12.97 -6.55 -6.72
C ARG A 20 11.73 -7.39 -6.40
N GLN A 21 11.30 -7.43 -5.15
CA GLN A 21 10.07 -8.13 -4.76
C GLN A 21 8.84 -7.51 -5.42
N ASN A 22 8.74 -6.18 -5.43
CA ASN A 22 7.65 -5.45 -6.06
C ASN A 22 7.57 -5.75 -7.58
N GLU A 23 8.70 -5.83 -8.28
CA GLU A 23 8.74 -6.15 -9.72
C GLU A 23 8.37 -7.61 -10.05
N VAL A 24 8.78 -8.59 -9.23
CA VAL A 24 8.36 -9.99 -9.41
C VAL A 24 6.86 -10.14 -9.14
N LEU A 25 6.37 -9.55 -8.05
CA LEU A 25 4.94 -9.55 -7.71
C LEU A 25 4.10 -8.91 -8.81
N LYS A 26 4.50 -7.73 -9.30
CA LYS A 26 3.84 -7.09 -10.46
C LYS A 26 3.76 -8.05 -11.65
N ARG A 27 4.89 -8.63 -12.06
CA ARG A 27 4.94 -9.57 -13.20
C ARG A 27 3.99 -10.75 -13.02
N ASP A 28 3.96 -11.35 -11.84
CA ASP A 28 3.14 -12.52 -11.55
C ASP A 28 1.65 -12.18 -11.46
N LEU A 29 1.31 -11.04 -10.84
CA LEU A 29 -0.06 -10.52 -10.78
C LEU A 29 -0.63 -10.24 -12.17
N ARG A 30 0.16 -9.65 -13.08
CA ARG A 30 -0.25 -9.44 -14.49
C ARG A 30 -0.54 -10.75 -15.22
N ARG A 31 0.16 -11.83 -14.87
CA ARG A 31 -0.03 -13.17 -15.49
C ARG A 31 -1.16 -13.96 -14.83
N CYS A 32 -1.58 -13.56 -13.62
CA CYS A 32 -2.60 -14.24 -12.86
C CYS A 32 -4.02 -13.82 -13.28
N GLN A 33 -4.64 -14.63 -14.14
CA GLN A 33 -6.01 -14.38 -14.63
C GLN A 33 -7.07 -14.39 -13.52
N SER A 34 -6.78 -15.00 -12.36
CA SER A 34 -7.70 -15.04 -11.21
C SER A 34 -8.03 -13.64 -10.68
N PHE A 35 -7.09 -12.68 -10.76
CA PHE A 35 -7.31 -11.31 -10.28
C PHE A 35 -8.36 -10.56 -11.10
N ASN A 36 -8.48 -10.85 -12.40
CA ASN A 36 -9.53 -10.29 -13.26
C ASN A 36 -10.95 -10.63 -12.77
N ASN A 37 -11.10 -11.67 -11.94
CA ASN A 37 -12.37 -12.10 -11.37
C ASN A 37 -12.48 -11.82 -9.87
N LEU A 38 -11.51 -11.13 -9.27
CA LEU A 38 -11.45 -10.90 -7.84
C LEU A 38 -12.50 -9.87 -7.43
N LYS A 39 -13.45 -10.30 -6.59
CA LYS A 39 -14.51 -9.42 -6.06
C LYS A 39 -14.18 -8.81 -4.70
N LYS A 40 -13.26 -9.43 -3.96
CA LYS A 40 -12.89 -9.02 -2.61
C LYS A 40 -11.38 -9.07 -2.47
N LEU A 41 -10.79 -7.97 -2.02
CA LEU A 41 -9.36 -7.85 -1.78
C LEU A 41 -9.16 -7.37 -0.34
N SER A 42 -8.28 -8.05 0.38
CA SER A 42 -7.79 -7.63 1.69
C SER A 42 -6.29 -7.50 1.57
N VAL A 43 -5.74 -6.35 1.94
CA VAL A 43 -4.31 -6.14 2.01
C VAL A 43 -3.94 -5.59 3.37
N ASP A 44 -2.80 -6.07 3.85
CA ASP A 44 -2.20 -5.61 5.09
C ASP A 44 -1.17 -4.51 4.82
N ASP A 45 -0.66 -3.97 5.91
CA ASP A 45 0.05 -2.71 5.97
C ASP A 45 1.26 -2.65 5.04
N TRP A 46 1.99 -3.75 4.94
CA TRP A 46 3.17 -3.93 4.09
C TRP A 46 2.93 -3.70 2.59
N TYR A 47 1.66 -3.75 2.13
CA TYR A 47 1.29 -3.55 0.71
C TYR A 47 0.81 -2.12 0.42
N VAL A 48 0.77 -1.25 1.42
CA VAL A 48 0.26 0.12 1.29
C VAL A 48 1.39 1.10 1.51
N ASP A 49 2.27 1.17 0.49
CA ASP A 49 3.36 2.13 0.37
C ASP A 49 2.90 3.58 0.50
N VAL A 50 3.83 4.49 0.84
CA VAL A 50 3.56 5.93 0.99
C VAL A 50 2.94 6.52 -0.29
N ASP A 51 3.35 5.99 -1.43
CA ASP A 51 2.90 6.38 -2.77
C ASP A 51 1.67 5.58 -3.27
N LEU A 52 1.17 4.63 -2.47
CA LEU A 52 0.07 3.72 -2.79
C LEU A 52 0.29 2.86 -4.05
N SER A 53 1.50 2.81 -4.61
CA SER A 53 1.77 2.23 -5.93
C SER A 53 1.39 0.74 -6.01
N ALA A 54 1.74 -0.03 -5.00
CA ALA A 54 1.43 -1.45 -4.91
C ALA A 54 -0.10 -1.69 -4.81
N LEU A 55 -0.80 -0.87 -4.03
CA LEU A 55 -2.27 -0.92 -3.91
C LEU A 55 -2.94 -0.59 -5.26
N ILE A 56 -2.52 0.50 -5.92
CA ILE A 56 -3.05 0.90 -7.24
C ILE A 56 -2.85 -0.21 -8.26
N TYR A 57 -1.68 -0.83 -8.23
CA TYR A 57 -1.37 -1.93 -9.12
C TYR A 57 -2.33 -3.11 -8.93
N LEU A 58 -2.61 -3.51 -7.69
CA LEU A 58 -3.57 -4.57 -7.39
C LEU A 58 -4.98 -4.22 -7.88
N LEU A 59 -5.39 -2.96 -7.73
CA LEU A 59 -6.69 -2.49 -8.20
C LEU A 59 -6.78 -2.52 -9.73
N ARG A 60 -5.71 -2.16 -10.44
CA ARG A 60 -5.62 -2.29 -11.91
C ARG A 60 -5.74 -3.74 -12.38
N CYS A 61 -5.20 -4.69 -11.60
CA CYS A 61 -5.35 -6.12 -11.88
C CYS A 61 -6.74 -6.68 -11.49
N SER A 62 -7.56 -5.91 -10.77
CA SER A 62 -8.84 -6.36 -10.21
C SER A 62 -10.01 -5.47 -10.64
N PRO A 63 -10.30 -5.34 -11.96
CA PRO A 63 -11.26 -4.35 -12.47
C PRO A 63 -12.70 -4.54 -11.96
N ILE A 64 -13.09 -5.76 -11.56
CA ILE A 64 -14.44 -6.06 -11.07
C ILE A 64 -14.57 -6.09 -9.55
N ILE A 65 -13.56 -5.59 -8.83
CA ILE A 65 -13.53 -5.55 -7.37
C ILE A 65 -14.79 -4.89 -6.80
N GLU A 66 -15.41 -5.51 -5.79
CA GLU A 66 -16.61 -5.00 -5.14
C GLU A 66 -16.34 -4.55 -3.69
N LYS A 67 -15.35 -5.17 -3.04
CA LYS A 67 -14.98 -4.86 -1.66
C LYS A 67 -13.47 -4.80 -1.48
N LEU A 68 -12.99 -3.67 -0.97
CA LEU A 68 -11.60 -3.48 -0.53
C LEU A 68 -11.54 -3.44 1.00
N THR A 69 -10.59 -4.14 1.60
CA THR A 69 -10.27 -4.05 3.02
C THR A 69 -8.79 -3.76 3.18
N LEU A 70 -8.45 -2.69 3.90
CA LEU A 70 -7.10 -2.25 4.18
C LEU A 70 -6.83 -2.35 5.68
N HIS A 71 -5.74 -2.99 6.06
CA HIS A 71 -5.27 -3.07 7.44
C HIS A 71 -3.97 -2.26 7.56
N LEU A 72 -4.07 -1.07 8.12
CA LEU A 72 -3.00 -0.11 8.33
C LEU A 72 -2.58 -0.10 9.81
N GLY A 73 -1.30 0.10 10.10
CA GLY A 73 -0.75 0.12 11.45
C GLY A 73 -0.47 -1.27 12.05
N MET A 74 -0.16 -2.27 11.21
CA MET A 74 0.44 -3.54 11.66
C MET A 74 1.96 -3.47 11.75
N ILE A 75 2.59 -2.40 11.22
CA ILE A 75 4.03 -2.18 11.31
C ILE A 75 4.36 -1.47 12.63
N GLU A 76 5.18 -2.09 13.47
CA GLU A 76 5.58 -1.58 14.78
C GLU A 76 7.03 -1.04 14.76
N GLY A 77 7.29 0.00 15.56
CA GLY A 77 8.64 0.45 15.92
C GLY A 77 9.45 1.06 14.76
N LEU A 78 10.74 0.69 14.69
CA LEU A 78 11.74 1.24 13.75
C LEU A 78 11.32 1.14 12.29
N ALA A 79 10.56 0.10 11.92
CA ALA A 79 10.06 -0.07 10.56
C ALA A 79 9.09 1.05 10.13
N TRP A 80 8.35 1.67 11.06
CA TRP A 80 7.50 2.83 10.78
C TRP A 80 8.31 4.12 10.62
N GLU A 81 9.29 4.34 11.51
CA GLU A 81 10.16 5.53 11.47
C GLU A 81 11.01 5.56 10.20
N GLN A 82 11.57 4.40 9.83
CA GLN A 82 12.32 4.22 8.60
C GLN A 82 11.41 4.40 7.38
N TRP A 83 10.17 3.91 7.43
CA TRP A 83 9.18 4.13 6.37
C TRP A 83 8.83 5.61 6.15
N MET A 84 8.68 6.37 7.24
CA MET A 84 8.44 7.82 7.20
C MET A 84 9.65 8.62 6.70
N SER A 85 10.85 8.05 6.77
CA SER A 85 12.08 8.71 6.32
C SER A 85 12.31 8.60 4.81
N TYR A 86 11.55 7.75 4.11
CA TYR A 86 11.70 7.60 2.66
C TYR A 86 11.27 8.87 1.91
N PRO A 87 12.06 9.33 0.94
CA PRO A 87 11.66 10.41 0.05
C PRO A 87 10.34 10.05 -0.63
N GLN A 88 9.34 10.91 -0.46
CA GLN A 88 8.09 10.76 -1.17
C GLN A 88 8.33 11.11 -2.64
N GLU A 89 8.31 10.11 -3.52
CA GLU A 89 8.44 10.37 -4.96
C GLU A 89 7.32 11.30 -5.44
N GLU A 90 7.66 12.18 -6.38
CA GLU A 90 6.72 13.18 -6.89
C GLU A 90 5.61 12.50 -7.69
N THR A 91 4.39 12.57 -7.14
CA THR A 91 3.11 12.26 -7.79
C THR A 91 3.08 10.88 -8.47
N PRO A 92 2.95 9.79 -7.72
CA PRO A 92 2.61 8.49 -8.29
C PRO A 92 1.34 8.61 -9.15
N ASP A 93 1.29 7.86 -10.25
CA ASP A 93 0.08 7.76 -11.06
C ASP A 93 -1.01 7.02 -10.27
N LEU A 94 -1.87 7.80 -9.60
CA LEU A 94 -2.97 7.31 -8.78
C LEU A 94 -4.18 6.84 -9.62
N SER A 95 -4.05 6.72 -10.95
CA SER A 95 -5.15 6.32 -11.82
C SER A 95 -5.41 4.81 -11.77
N PHE A 96 -6.66 4.38 -11.54
CA PHE A 96 -7.08 2.99 -11.67
C PHE A 96 -8.58 2.92 -12.00
N SER A 97 -9.04 1.76 -12.47
CA SER A 97 -10.48 1.52 -12.67
C SER A 97 -11.01 0.57 -11.61
N CYS A 98 -12.08 0.98 -10.93
CA CYS A 98 -12.77 0.17 -9.93
C CYS A 98 -14.29 0.35 -10.03
N GLU A 99 -14.83 0.13 -11.23
CA GLU A 99 -16.23 0.47 -11.58
C GLU A 99 -17.28 -0.21 -10.70
N ARG A 100 -16.93 -1.33 -10.07
CA ARG A 100 -17.83 -2.15 -9.26
C ARG A 100 -17.59 -2.02 -7.76
N LEU A 101 -16.67 -1.14 -7.35
CA LEU A 101 -16.30 -0.98 -5.96
C LEU A 101 -17.47 -0.38 -5.17
N LYS A 102 -18.02 -1.16 -4.25
CA LYS A 102 -19.18 -0.79 -3.44
C LYS A 102 -18.81 -0.46 -2.01
N LYS A 103 -17.75 -1.09 -1.49
CA LYS A 103 -17.38 -0.98 -0.09
C LYS A 103 -15.87 -0.92 0.10
N VAL A 104 -15.43 0.02 0.91
CA VAL A 104 -14.05 0.17 1.34
C VAL A 104 -14.04 0.15 2.86
N LYS A 105 -13.29 -0.77 3.43
CA LYS A 105 -13.07 -0.84 4.88
C LYS A 105 -11.61 -0.53 5.15
N ILE A 106 -11.34 0.49 5.94
CA ILE A 106 -10.00 0.84 6.38
C ILE A 106 -9.94 0.58 7.88
N ILE A 107 -9.01 -0.26 8.31
CA ILE A 107 -8.71 -0.49 9.72
C ILE A 107 -7.35 0.14 9.94
N CYS A 108 -7.24 1.15 10.81
CA CYS A 108 -5.99 1.89 10.97
C CYS A 108 -5.74 2.33 12.41
N VAL A 109 -4.48 2.55 12.76
CA VAL A 109 -4.13 3.34 13.95
C VAL A 109 -4.70 4.75 13.83
N GLN A 110 -4.89 5.40 14.98
CA GLN A 110 -5.41 6.77 15.01
C GLN A 110 -4.46 7.71 14.26
N ASP A 111 -5.02 8.61 13.45
CA ASP A 111 -4.29 9.63 12.68
C ASP A 111 -3.27 9.10 11.64
N ASP A 112 -3.49 7.89 11.12
CA ASP A 112 -2.67 7.38 10.00
C ASP A 112 -2.78 8.30 8.76
N LYS A 113 -1.63 8.88 8.39
CA LYS A 113 -1.50 9.91 7.35
C LYS A 113 -1.81 9.40 5.94
N ARG A 114 -1.85 8.08 5.72
CA ARG A 114 -2.19 7.49 4.41
C ARG A 114 -3.69 7.48 4.16
N VAL A 115 -4.51 7.51 5.20
CA VAL A 115 -5.97 7.42 5.09
C VAL A 115 -6.55 8.50 4.17
N PRO A 116 -6.18 9.80 4.30
CA PRO A 116 -6.66 10.83 3.38
C PRO A 116 -6.24 10.56 1.92
N ALA A 117 -5.00 10.12 1.69
CA ALA A 117 -4.51 9.83 0.33
C ALA A 117 -5.28 8.67 -0.31
N ILE A 118 -5.51 7.59 0.45
CA ILE A 118 -6.29 6.42 0.01
C ILE A 118 -7.72 6.82 -0.33
N VAL A 119 -8.37 7.56 0.56
CA VAL A 119 -9.76 8.00 0.35
C VAL A 119 -9.85 8.87 -0.90
N ASN A 120 -8.95 9.84 -1.06
CA ASN A 120 -8.93 10.70 -2.23
C ASN A 120 -8.69 9.91 -3.53
N ALA A 121 -7.74 8.97 -3.53
CA ALA A 121 -7.48 8.12 -4.68
C ALA A 121 -8.72 7.28 -5.05
N ILE A 122 -9.41 6.70 -4.08
CA ILE A 122 -10.64 5.94 -4.32
C ILE A 122 -11.74 6.83 -4.89
N LEU A 123 -11.96 8.01 -4.30
CA LEU A 123 -13.01 8.93 -4.75
C LEU A 123 -12.75 9.49 -6.15
N ALA A 124 -11.48 9.67 -6.53
CA ALA A 124 -11.11 10.14 -7.86
C ALA A 124 -11.31 9.08 -8.96
N ASN A 125 -11.30 7.79 -8.60
CA ASN A 125 -11.25 6.68 -9.56
C ASN A 125 -12.50 5.78 -9.55
N ALA A 126 -13.38 5.92 -8.56
CA ALA A 126 -14.61 5.15 -8.49
C ALA A 126 -15.71 5.80 -9.34
N ASN A 127 -16.37 5.01 -10.20
CA ASN A 127 -17.52 5.48 -11.00
C ASN A 127 -18.74 5.81 -10.13
N SER A 128 -18.85 5.18 -8.95
CA SER A 128 -19.90 5.43 -7.97
C SER A 128 -19.29 5.54 -6.58
N LEU A 129 -19.84 6.41 -5.74
CA LEU A 129 -19.41 6.58 -4.35
C LEU A 129 -19.52 5.26 -3.56
N PRO A 130 -18.40 4.64 -3.16
CA PRO A 130 -18.44 3.45 -2.32
C PRO A 130 -18.77 3.82 -0.87
N GLU A 131 -19.35 2.87 -0.13
CA GLU A 131 -19.44 2.97 1.33
C GLU A 131 -18.03 2.86 1.93
N ILE A 132 -17.50 3.96 2.46
CA ILE A 132 -16.19 3.99 3.13
C ILE A 132 -16.39 3.90 4.64
N VAL A 133 -15.83 2.87 5.26
CA VAL A 133 -15.90 2.64 6.71
C VAL A 133 -14.49 2.60 7.27
N ILE A 134 -14.14 3.59 8.07
CA ILE A 134 -12.86 3.65 8.80
C ILE A 134 -13.11 3.14 10.22
N LYS A 135 -12.28 2.20 10.67
CA LYS A 135 -12.34 1.61 12.01
C LYS A 135 -10.99 1.72 12.70
N PRO A 136 -10.96 1.95 14.02
CA PRO A 136 -9.72 1.89 14.76
C PRO A 136 -9.15 0.46 14.70
N TYR A 137 -7.83 0.38 14.56
CA TYR A 137 -7.07 -0.85 14.74
C TYR A 137 -7.23 -1.31 16.20
N LYS A 138 -7.70 -2.55 16.38
CA LYS A 138 -7.75 -3.19 17.68
C LYS A 138 -6.72 -4.31 17.65
N ARG A 139 -5.67 -4.20 18.47
CA ARG A 139 -4.81 -5.35 18.78
C ARG A 139 -5.71 -6.40 19.43
N PHE A 140 -5.73 -7.61 18.89
CA PHE A 140 -6.32 -8.73 19.60
C PHE A 140 -5.27 -9.13 20.64
N ASP A 141 -5.55 -8.81 21.90
CA ASP A 141 -4.77 -9.24 23.06
C ASP A 141 -4.89 -10.76 23.28
#